data_AF-A0A9X1ZA48-F1
#
_entry.id   AF-A0A9X1ZA48-F1
#
_cell.length_a   1.000
_cell.length_b   1.000
_cell.length_c   1.000
_cell.angle_alpha   90.00
_cell.angle_beta   90.00
_cell.angle_gamma   90.00
#
_symmetry.space_group_name_H-M   'P 1'
#
loop_
_entity.id
_entity.type
_entity.pdbx_description
1 polymer ?
#
loop_
_entity_poly.entity_id
_entity_poly.type
_entity_poly.pdbx_seq_one_letter_code
_entity_poly.pdbx_strand_id
1 'polypeptide(L)'
;MSEAKKETTIFELADQFIALANELAGKEQDVGKVGTAMRFAAARFNAFEASLKSSDLAAEKENALAWFTDEYKAMLDDNLEDHIKNPVQSREPEPAKDDAVQVFNS
;
A
#
# COMPACT_ATOMS: atom_id res chain seq x y z
N MET A 1 -4.48 8.46 37.99
CA MET A 1 -3.50 8.52 36.89
C MET A 1 -4.30 8.42 35.60
N SER A 2 -4.48 9.53 34.89
CA SER A 2 -5.11 9.53 33.57
C SER A 2 -4.17 8.83 32.59
N GLU A 3 -4.60 7.73 31.99
CA GLU A 3 -3.86 7.12 30.88
C GLU A 3 -3.72 8.16 29.76
N ALA A 4 -2.48 8.51 29.41
CA ALA A 4 -2.21 9.30 28.24
C ALA A 4 -2.61 8.46 27.02
N LYS A 5 -3.61 8.93 26.27
CA LYS A 5 -4.05 8.31 25.01
C LYS A 5 -2.86 8.28 24.05
N LYS A 6 -2.38 7.09 23.70
CA LYS A 6 -1.33 6.92 22.68
C LYS A 6 -1.92 7.39 21.34
N GLU A 7 -1.34 8.43 20.75
CA GLU A 7 -1.72 8.92 19.43
C GLU A 7 -1.40 7.86 18.36
N THR A 8 -2.30 7.68 17.40
CA THR A 8 -2.09 6.77 16.26
C THR A 8 -1.00 7.31 15.36
N THR A 9 -0.02 6.48 15.03
CA THR A 9 1.09 6.85 14.14
C THR A 9 0.67 6.80 12.67
N ILE A 10 1.43 7.49 11.80
CA ILE A 10 1.21 7.42 10.35
C ILE A 10 1.35 5.99 9.81
N PHE A 11 2.21 5.17 10.42
CA PHE A 11 2.40 3.76 10.04
C PHE A 11 1.17 2.92 10.38
N GLU A 12 0.63 3.08 11.60
CA GLU A 12 -0.61 2.41 12.03
C GLU A 12 -1.82 2.83 11.17
N LEU A 13 -1.84 4.04 10.63
CA LEU A 13 -2.87 4.48 9.66
C LEU A 13 -2.63 3.89 8.27
N ALA A 14 -1.39 3.90 7.77
CA ALA A 14 -1.03 3.32 6.49
C ALA A 14 -1.36 1.81 6.42
N ASP A 15 -1.07 1.08 7.50
CA ASP A 15 -1.36 -0.35 7.62
C ASP A 15 -2.86 -0.65 7.47
N GLN A 16 -3.74 0.24 7.95
CA GLN A 16 -5.18 0.06 7.77
C GLN A 16 -5.60 0.21 6.30
N PHE A 17 -5.01 1.16 5.56
CA PHE A 17 -5.26 1.29 4.13
C PHE A 17 -4.70 0.09 3.34
N ILE A 18 -3.53 -0.41 3.71
CA ILE A 18 -2.91 -1.59 3.11
C ILE A 18 -3.75 -2.85 3.38
N ALA A 19 -4.26 -3.03 4.59
CA ALA A 19 -5.12 -4.15 4.95
C ALA A 19 -6.38 -4.20 4.06
N LEU A 20 -7.04 -3.05 3.88
CA LEU A 20 -8.19 -2.95 2.97
C LEU A 20 -7.79 -3.23 1.52
N ALA A 21 -6.65 -2.71 1.06
CA ALA A 21 -6.18 -2.96 -0.30
C ALA A 21 -5.87 -4.44 -0.56
N ASN A 22 -5.31 -5.15 0.44
CA ASN A 22 -5.08 -6.59 0.35
C ASN A 22 -6.38 -7.37 0.24
N GLU A 23 -7.40 -6.98 1.03
CA GLU A 23 -8.75 -7.58 0.92
C GLU A 23 -9.35 -7.35 -0.48
N LEU A 24 -9.27 -6.13 -0.99
CA LEU A 24 -9.77 -5.79 -2.32
C LEU A 24 -9.00 -6.52 -3.42
N ALA A 25 -7.67 -6.65 -3.30
CA ALA A 25 -6.84 -7.35 -4.26
C ALA A 25 -7.21 -8.84 -4.33
N GLY A 26 -7.50 -9.45 -3.18
CA GLY A 26 -8.04 -10.81 -3.11
C GLY A 26 -9.45 -10.94 -3.71
N LYS A 27 -10.32 -9.95 -3.53
CA LYS A 27 -11.68 -9.98 -4.11
C LYS A 27 -11.68 -9.78 -5.63
N GLU A 28 -10.89 -8.84 -6.11
CA GLU A 28 -10.82 -8.48 -7.54
C GLU A 28 -9.86 -9.39 -8.32
N GLN A 29 -9.04 -10.19 -7.63
CA GLN A 29 -7.97 -11.01 -8.22
C GLN A 29 -7.03 -10.20 -9.11
N ASP A 30 -6.85 -8.91 -8.81
CA ASP A 30 -6.08 -7.97 -9.61
C ASP A 30 -5.44 -6.88 -8.71
N VAL A 31 -4.16 -7.10 -8.38
CA VAL A 31 -3.35 -6.17 -7.59
C VAL A 31 -3.14 -4.85 -8.34
N GLY A 32 -3.03 -4.88 -9.68
CA GLY A 32 -2.81 -3.70 -10.51
C GLY A 32 -4.01 -2.75 -10.53
N LYS A 33 -5.22 -3.30 -10.65
CA LYS A 33 -6.48 -2.58 -10.54
C LYS A 33 -6.62 -1.91 -9.17
N VAL A 34 -6.36 -2.64 -8.09
CA VAL A 34 -6.46 -2.10 -6.72
C VAL A 34 -5.38 -1.06 -6.45
N GLY A 35 -4.14 -1.28 -6.91
CA GLY A 35 -3.07 -0.29 -6.82
C GLY A 35 -3.42 1.02 -7.55
N THR A 36 -4.10 0.92 -8.71
CA THR A 36 -4.61 2.10 -9.43
C THR A 36 -5.72 2.81 -8.66
N ALA A 37 -6.65 2.05 -8.07
CA ALA A 37 -7.70 2.60 -7.22
C ALA A 37 -7.12 3.32 -5.99
N MET A 38 -6.07 2.76 -5.37
CA MET A 38 -5.40 3.38 -4.23
C MET A 38 -4.75 4.72 -4.59
N ARG A 39 -4.02 4.81 -5.71
CA ARG A 39 -3.45 6.07 -6.21
C ARG A 39 -4.54 7.12 -6.46
N PHE A 40 -5.67 6.72 -7.05
CA PHE A 40 -6.78 7.63 -7.30
C PHE A 40 -7.47 8.09 -6.01
N ALA A 41 -7.63 7.20 -5.02
CA ALA A 41 -8.18 7.54 -3.71
C ALA A 41 -7.28 8.54 -2.97
N ALA A 42 -5.96 8.31 -2.95
CA ALA A 42 -4.99 9.23 -2.37
C ALA A 42 -5.04 10.61 -3.02
N ALA A 43 -5.08 10.68 -4.35
CA ALA A 43 -5.19 11.96 -5.07
C ALA A 43 -6.46 12.75 -4.69
N ARG A 44 -7.61 12.08 -4.55
CA ARG A 44 -8.87 12.72 -4.13
C ARG A 44 -8.81 13.22 -2.69
N PHE A 45 -8.25 12.41 -1.80
CA PHE A 45 -8.12 12.78 -0.39
C PHE A 45 -7.17 13.96 -0.21
N ASN A 46 -6.02 13.94 -0.88
CA ASN A 46 -5.02 15.00 -0.81
C ASN A 46 -5.51 16.30 -1.46
N ALA A 47 -6.28 16.23 -2.54
CA ALA A 47 -6.94 17.40 -3.13
C ALA A 47 -7.94 18.03 -2.14
N PHE A 48 -8.69 17.21 -1.40
CA PHE A 48 -9.57 17.69 -0.34
C PHE A 48 -8.78 18.29 0.83
N GLU A 49 -7.69 17.65 1.27
CA GLU A 49 -6.78 18.19 2.28
C GLU A 49 -6.25 19.57 1.88
N ALA A 50 -5.81 19.74 0.63
CA ALA A 50 -5.38 21.03 0.10
C ALA A 50 -6.49 22.08 0.20
N SER A 51 -7.72 21.70 -0.16
CA SER A 51 -8.87 22.61 -0.10
C SER A 51 -9.25 23.06 1.30
N LEU A 52 -8.94 22.27 2.34
CA LEU A 52 -9.17 22.64 3.73
C LEU A 52 -8.10 23.59 4.28
N LYS A 53 -6.87 23.49 3.76
CA LYS A 53 -5.71 24.27 4.25
C LYS A 53 -5.51 25.58 3.50
N SER A 54 -6.06 25.69 2.30
CA SER A 54 -5.86 26.83 1.40
C SER A 54 -6.98 27.87 1.53
N SER A 55 -6.61 29.15 1.55
CA SER A 55 -7.56 30.27 1.41
C SER A 55 -7.83 30.64 -0.05
N ASP A 56 -6.92 30.28 -0.96
CA ASP A 56 -7.04 30.43 -2.42
C ASP A 56 -6.37 29.24 -3.14
N LEU A 57 -7.12 28.13 -3.24
CA LEU A 57 -6.60 26.91 -3.84
C LEU A 57 -6.26 27.09 -5.32
N ALA A 58 -6.87 28.05 -6.01
CA ALA A 58 -6.57 28.31 -7.41
C ALA A 58 -5.14 28.89 -7.57
N ALA A 59 -4.76 29.83 -6.71
CA ALA A 59 -3.41 30.39 -6.69
C ALA A 59 -2.36 29.38 -6.18
N GLU A 60 -2.74 28.51 -5.24
CA GLU A 60 -1.83 27.55 -4.59
C GLU A 60 -1.75 26.18 -5.26
N LYS A 61 -2.58 25.92 -6.28
CA LYS A 61 -2.73 24.60 -6.92
C LYS A 61 -1.41 23.96 -7.32
N GLU A 62 -0.53 24.71 -7.99
CA GLU A 62 0.74 24.15 -8.49
C GLU A 62 1.71 23.83 -7.34
N ASN A 63 1.71 24.64 -6.29
CA ASN A 63 2.52 24.38 -5.08
C ASN A 63 2.00 23.14 -4.34
N ALA A 64 0.68 23.02 -4.18
CA ALA A 64 0.06 21.85 -3.57
C ALA A 64 0.38 20.59 -4.39
N LEU A 65 0.22 20.65 -5.72
CA LEU A 65 0.53 19.53 -6.61
C LEU A 65 1.98 19.06 -6.43
N ALA A 66 2.95 19.99 -6.52
CA ALA A 66 4.36 19.68 -6.33
C ALA A 66 4.63 19.02 -4.98
N TRP A 67 4.11 19.60 -3.89
CA TRP A 67 4.29 19.08 -2.54
C TRP A 67 3.79 17.64 -2.40
N PHE A 68 2.54 17.35 -2.79
CA PHE A 68 1.99 16.00 -2.67
C PHE A 68 2.73 14.99 -3.55
N THR A 69 3.13 15.39 -4.76
CA THR A 69 3.84 14.46 -5.67
C THR A 69 5.26 14.18 -5.23
N ASP A 70 5.96 15.17 -4.66
CA ASP A 70 7.32 15.00 -4.17
C ASP A 70 7.36 14.11 -2.93
N GLU A 71 6.43 14.30 -1.99
CA GLU A 71 6.26 13.42 -0.82
C GLU A 71 5.96 11.98 -1.24
N TYR A 72 4.99 11.78 -2.16
CA TYR A 72 4.66 10.45 -2.65
C TYR A 72 5.86 9.80 -3.36
N LYS A 73 6.59 10.57 -4.17
CA LYS A 73 7.77 10.08 -4.87
C LYS A 73 8.85 9.62 -3.89
N ALA A 74 9.16 10.40 -2.86
CA ALA A 74 10.16 10.03 -1.85
C ALA A 74 9.77 8.73 -1.12
N MET A 75 8.52 8.63 -0.66
CA MET A 75 8.02 7.41 -0.01
C MET A 75 8.06 6.20 -0.94
N LEU A 76 7.68 6.36 -2.21
CA LEU A 76 7.72 5.28 -3.18
C LEU A 76 9.15 4.84 -3.48
N ASP A 77 10.07 5.78 -3.63
CA ASP A 77 11.50 5.51 -3.87
C ASP A 77 12.09 4.68 -2.73
N ASP A 78 11.86 5.08 -1.47
CA ASP A 78 12.33 4.34 -0.29
C ASP A 78 11.80 2.90 -0.26
N ASN A 79 10.53 2.68 -0.60
CA ASN A 79 9.92 1.34 -0.62
C ASN A 79 10.44 0.49 -1.80
N LEU A 80 10.69 1.10 -2.96
CA LEU A 80 11.29 0.41 -4.10
C LEU A 80 12.72 0.00 -3.80
N GLU A 81 13.50 0.89 -3.17
CA GLU A 81 14.85 0.60 -2.71
C GLU A 81 14.88 -0.55 -1.69
N ASP A 82 13.90 -0.64 -0.79
CA ASP A 82 13.76 -1.79 0.10
C ASP A 82 13.51 -3.09 -0.67
N HIS A 83 12.60 -3.09 -1.65
CA HIS A 83 12.35 -4.26 -2.49
C HIS A 83 13.53 -4.64 -3.40
N ILE A 84 14.36 -3.68 -3.81
CA ILE A 84 15.61 -3.94 -4.54
C ILE A 84 16.62 -4.63 -3.62
N LYS A 85 16.74 -4.19 -2.37
CA LYS A 85 17.63 -4.79 -1.36
C LYS A 85 17.12 -6.15 -0.88
N ASN A 86 15.81 -6.31 -0.81
CA ASN A 86 15.09 -7.47 -0.30
C ASN A 86 14.12 -8.01 -1.37
N PRO A 87 14.64 -8.59 -2.48
CA PRO A 87 13.79 -9.07 -3.55
C PRO A 87 12.88 -10.19 -3.05
N VAL A 88 11.61 -10.13 -3.42
CA VAL A 88 10.65 -11.20 -3.10
C VAL A 88 11.15 -12.47 -3.79
N GLN A 89 11.58 -13.46 -3.00
CA GLN A 89 11.92 -14.76 -3.54
C GLN A 89 10.64 -15.32 -4.17
N SER A 90 10.69 -15.55 -5.48
CA SER A 90 9.69 -16.36 -6.15
C SER A 90 9.67 -17.70 -5.42
N ARG A 91 8.58 -18.01 -4.70
CA ARG A 91 8.39 -19.37 -4.22
C ARG A 91 8.30 -20.21 -5.48
N GLU A 92 9.37 -20.93 -5.82
CA GLU A 92 9.23 -22.05 -6.74
C GLU A 92 8.09 -22.91 -6.17
N PRO A 93 7.11 -23.32 -6.99
CA PRO A 93 6.09 -24.23 -6.50
C PRO A 93 6.82 -25.44 -5.93
N GLU A 94 6.62 -25.72 -4.63
CA GLU A 94 7.18 -26.95 -4.05
C GLU A 94 6.74 -28.11 -4.95
N PRO A 95 7.67 -28.98 -5.38
CA PRO A 95 7.29 -30.14 -6.17
C PRO A 95 6.23 -30.91 -5.38
N ALA A 96 5.07 -31.12 -6.01
CA ALA A 96 4.00 -31.88 -5.41
C ALA A 96 4.58 -33.21 -4.89
N LYS A 97 4.46 -33.44 -3.57
CA LYS A 97 4.84 -34.73 -2.99
C LYS A 97 3.95 -35.78 -3.62
N ASP A 98 4.54 -36.59 -4.49
CA ASP A 98 3.91 -37.72 -5.15
C ASP A 98 3.73 -38.84 -4.11
N ASP A 99 2.71 -38.73 -3.25
CA ASP A 99 2.35 -39.73 -2.24
C ASP A 99 1.61 -40.94 -2.85
N ALA A 100 1.95 -41.31 -4.09
CA ALA A 100 1.31 -42.41 -4.82
C ALA A 100 2.22 -43.65 -4.94
N VAL A 101 2.89 -44.07 -3.86
CA VAL A 101 3.47 -45.43 -3.80
C VAL A 101 3.31 -46.02 -2.39
N GLN A 102 2.09 -46.43 -2.04
CA GLN A 102 1.90 -47.57 -1.13
C GLN A 102 1.70 -48.82 -1.97
N VAL A 103 2.80 -49.46 -2.34
CA VAL A 103 2.78 -50.82 -2.87
C VAL A 103 2.25 -51.73 -1.77
N PHE A 104 1.05 -52.25 -1.97
CA PHE A 104 0.55 -53.39 -1.23
C PHE A 104 1.48 -54.58 -1.46
N ASN A 105 2.26 -54.95 -0.44
CA ASN A 105 2.84 -56.28 -0.38
C ASN A 105 1.89 -57.20 0.38
N SER A 106 1.60 -58.34 -0.27
CA SER A 106 0.65 -59.40 0.09
C SER A 106 0.98 -60.12 1.39
#